data_AF-A0A2V9GJU8-F1
#
_entry.id   AF-A0A2V9GJU8-F1
#
_cell.length_a   1.000
_cell.length_b   1.000
_cell.length_c   1.000
_cell.angle_alpha   90.00
_cell.angle_beta   90.00
_cell.angle_gamma   90.00
#
_symmetry.space_group_name_H-M   'P 1'
#
loop_
_entity.id
_entity.type
_entity.pdbx_description
1 polymer ?
#
loop_
_entity_poly.entity_id
_entity_poly.type
_entity_poly.pdbx_seq_one_letter_code
_entity_poly.pdbx_strand_id
1 'polypeptide(L)'
;MAATTRCSRIASSTLTEVGCWAYSRRYFFEAQTFDLCRATVMLAYIRLLYEVEREARQDNLNPEQRRELRQTKSRPILEDIKNYLQTEKLKVLPKSAIGEAIDYTLSNCEALLRYTEDGELEIDNNNGERSLRPIVVGRNNWLFSPKQPPR
;
A
#
# COMPACT_ATOMS: atom_id res chain seq x y z
N MET A 1 -46.54 -21.17 19.57
CA MET A 1 -45.15 -21.28 19.08
C MET A 1 -44.86 -20.08 18.19
N ALA A 2 -44.19 -19.06 18.73
CA ALA A 2 -43.71 -17.92 17.95
C ALA A 2 -42.17 -17.97 17.97
N ALA A 3 -41.56 -18.21 16.81
CA ALA A 3 -40.11 -18.25 16.67
C ALA A 3 -39.58 -16.82 16.55
N THR A 4 -38.97 -16.34 17.63
CA THR A 4 -38.24 -15.07 17.64
C THR A 4 -36.93 -15.26 16.88
N THR A 5 -36.88 -14.83 15.62
CA THR A 5 -35.63 -14.76 14.85
C THR A 5 -34.74 -13.68 15.46
N ARG A 6 -33.73 -14.13 16.20
CA ARG A 6 -32.70 -13.30 16.82
C ARG A 6 -31.79 -12.76 15.72
N CYS A 7 -31.97 -11.49 15.35
CA CYS A 7 -31.02 -10.78 14.49
C CYS A 7 -29.71 -10.63 15.27
N SER A 8 -28.74 -11.49 14.99
CA SER A 8 -27.39 -11.42 15.56
C SER A 8 -26.73 -10.12 15.08
N ARG A 9 -26.36 -9.26 16.03
CA ARG A 9 -25.60 -8.03 15.80
C ARG A 9 -24.30 -8.39 15.08
N ILE A 10 -24.07 -7.80 13.90
CA ILE A 10 -22.75 -7.77 13.27
C ILE A 10 -21.87 -6.91 14.18
N ALA A 11 -20.87 -7.52 14.82
CA ALA A 11 -19.87 -6.78 15.57
C ALA A 11 -19.16 -5.81 14.62
N SER A 12 -19.07 -4.54 14.98
CA SER A 12 -18.32 -3.55 14.20
C SER A 12 -16.83 -3.86 14.31
N SER A 13 -16.29 -4.66 13.38
CA SER A 13 -14.86 -4.81 13.21
C SER A 13 -14.29 -3.46 12.79
N THR A 14 -13.41 -2.87 13.61
CA THR A 14 -12.61 -1.72 13.22
C THR A 14 -11.73 -2.14 12.04
N LEU A 15 -12.03 -1.64 10.85
CA LEU A 15 -11.26 -1.92 9.65
C LEU A 15 -9.99 -1.06 9.68
N THR A 16 -8.83 -1.69 9.78
CA THR A 16 -7.54 -1.01 9.76
C THR A 16 -6.98 -1.04 8.34
N GLU A 17 -6.61 0.12 7.80
CA GLU A 17 -6.00 0.23 6.48
C GLU A 17 -4.57 -0.31 6.47
N VAL A 18 -4.18 -1.04 5.43
CA VAL A 18 -2.79 -1.45 5.17
C VAL A 18 -2.34 -0.79 3.88
N GLY A 19 -1.23 -0.04 3.95
CA GLY A 19 -0.69 0.71 2.83
C GLY A 19 0.03 -0.20 1.84
N CYS A 20 0.05 0.22 0.57
CA CYS A 20 0.68 -0.54 -0.53
C CYS A 20 1.96 0.15 -1.01
N TRP A 21 3.11 -0.51 -0.83
CA TRP A 21 4.39 0.05 -1.29
C TRP A 21 4.50 0.14 -2.80
N ALA A 22 3.82 -0.72 -3.56
CA ALA A 22 3.72 -0.58 -5.02
C ALA A 22 3.13 0.76 -5.45
N TYR A 23 2.19 1.32 -4.68
CA TYR A 23 1.60 2.62 -4.97
C TYR A 23 2.58 3.76 -4.66
N SER A 24 3.23 3.76 -3.49
CA SER A 24 4.31 4.72 -3.18
C SER A 24 5.43 4.68 -4.25
N ARG A 25 5.86 3.46 -4.64
CA ARG A 25 6.88 3.27 -5.68
C ARG A 25 6.47 3.90 -7.02
N ARG A 26 5.21 3.80 -7.40
CA ARG A 26 4.70 4.37 -8.65
C ARG A 26 4.84 5.89 -8.68
N TYR A 27 4.54 6.57 -7.58
CA TYR A 27 4.70 8.03 -7.49
C TYR A 27 6.16 8.45 -7.68
N PHE A 28 7.11 7.76 -7.03
CA PHE A 28 8.52 8.06 -7.20
C PHE A 28 9.04 7.71 -8.61
N PHE A 29 8.54 6.64 -9.21
CA PHE A 29 8.86 6.29 -10.59
C PHE A 29 8.39 7.35 -11.58
N GLU A 30 7.18 7.87 -11.42
CA GLU A 30 6.65 8.96 -12.26
C GLU A 30 7.41 10.29 -12.01
N ALA A 31 7.79 10.57 -10.76
CA ALA A 31 8.57 11.74 -10.40
C ALA A 31 10.02 11.74 -10.94
N GLN A 32 10.58 10.56 -11.28
CA GLN A 32 11.96 10.43 -11.74
C GLN A 32 12.27 11.24 -13.01
N THR A 33 11.24 11.52 -13.83
CA THR A 33 11.36 12.33 -15.05
C THR A 33 11.70 13.79 -14.74
N PHE A 34 11.32 14.28 -13.56
CA PHE A 34 11.49 15.67 -13.15
C PHE A 34 12.55 15.84 -12.05
N ASP A 35 12.72 14.84 -11.18
CA ASP A 35 13.72 14.84 -10.11
C ASP A 35 14.35 13.45 -9.96
N LEU A 36 15.33 13.17 -10.84
CA LEU A 36 16.00 11.88 -10.89
C LEU A 36 16.73 11.55 -9.58
N CYS A 37 17.39 12.52 -8.95
CA CYS A 37 18.23 12.29 -7.77
C CYS A 37 17.39 11.78 -6.59
N ARG A 38 16.31 12.48 -6.23
CA ARG A 38 15.46 12.09 -5.10
C ARG A 38 14.67 10.82 -5.39
N ALA A 39 14.13 10.71 -6.60
CA ALA A 39 13.41 9.52 -7.02
C ALA A 39 14.29 8.27 -6.95
N THR A 40 15.53 8.35 -7.44
CA THR A 40 16.46 7.20 -7.44
C THR A 40 16.78 6.73 -6.02
N VAL A 41 17.03 7.65 -5.09
CA VAL A 41 17.27 7.31 -3.68
C VAL A 41 16.07 6.57 -3.09
N MET A 42 14.85 7.08 -3.30
CA MET A 42 13.64 6.41 -2.81
C MET A 42 13.37 5.06 -3.46
N LEU A 43 13.58 4.94 -4.77
CA LEU A 43 13.44 3.66 -5.47
C LEU A 43 14.48 2.63 -4.97
N ALA A 44 15.69 3.07 -4.61
CA ALA A 44 16.69 2.21 -4.00
C ALA A 44 16.27 1.72 -2.61
N TYR A 45 15.75 2.61 -1.75
CA TYR A 45 15.20 2.22 -0.45
C TYR A 45 14.05 1.21 -0.57
N ILE A 46 13.10 1.48 -1.47
CA ILE A 46 11.97 0.59 -1.72
C ILE A 46 12.47 -0.77 -2.22
N ARG A 47 13.50 -0.80 -3.07
CA ARG A 47 14.13 -2.04 -3.52
C ARG A 47 14.68 -2.85 -2.34
N LEU A 48 15.34 -2.22 -1.37
CA LEU A 48 15.85 -2.92 -0.17
C LEU A 48 14.71 -3.59 0.61
N LEU A 49 13.55 -2.93 0.75
CA LEU A 49 12.38 -3.55 1.38
C LEU A 49 11.91 -4.81 0.62
N TYR A 50 11.86 -4.75 -0.70
CA TYR A 50 11.51 -5.91 -1.52
C TYR A 50 12.57 -7.03 -1.50
N GLU A 51 13.84 -6.70 -1.24
CA GLU A 51 14.89 -7.70 -1.04
C GLU A 51 14.68 -8.48 0.27
N VAL A 52 14.26 -7.82 1.35
CA VAL A 52 13.87 -8.50 2.59
C VAL A 52 12.68 -9.44 2.38
N GLU A 53 11.65 -8.99 1.64
CA GLU A 53 10.49 -9.84 1.32
C GLU A 53 10.84 -11.01 0.39
N ARG A 54 11.86 -10.84 -0.45
CA ARG A 54 12.38 -11.91 -1.30
C ARG A 54 13.09 -12.96 -0.45
N GLU A 55 13.93 -12.53 0.48
CA GLU A 55 14.62 -13.40 1.44
C GLU A 55 13.61 -14.25 2.23
N ALA A 56 12.61 -13.61 2.84
CA ALA A 56 11.57 -14.32 3.58
C ALA A 56 10.85 -15.40 2.75
N ARG A 57 10.62 -15.13 1.46
CA ARG A 57 9.99 -16.08 0.54
C ARG A 57 10.94 -17.21 0.13
N GLN A 58 12.21 -16.91 -0.09
CA GLN A 58 13.22 -17.91 -0.47
C GLN A 58 13.46 -18.91 0.66
N ASP A 59 13.48 -18.43 1.90
CA ASP A 59 13.70 -19.25 3.09
C ASP A 59 12.42 -19.95 3.60
N ASN A 60 11.28 -19.73 2.92
CA ASN A 60 9.95 -20.24 3.29
C ASN A 60 9.59 -19.98 4.76
N LEU A 61 9.85 -18.74 5.21
CA LEU A 61 9.58 -18.34 6.59
C LEU A 61 8.09 -18.41 6.91
N ASN A 62 7.75 -18.87 8.11
CA ASN A 62 6.39 -18.76 8.63
C ASN A 62 6.06 -17.30 9.00
N PRO A 63 4.78 -16.96 9.28
CA PRO A 63 4.38 -15.59 9.61
C PRO A 63 5.20 -14.97 10.76
N GLU A 64 5.46 -15.70 11.83
CA GLU A 64 6.20 -15.19 12.98
C GLU A 64 7.65 -14.85 12.63
N GLN A 65 8.33 -15.75 11.90
CA GLN A 65 9.70 -15.54 11.41
C GLN A 65 9.77 -14.40 10.41
N ARG A 66 8.78 -14.30 9.51
CA ARG A 66 8.68 -13.19 8.56
C ARG A 66 8.54 -11.85 9.29
N ARG A 67 7.72 -11.79 10.34
CA ARG A 67 7.60 -10.60 11.20
C ARG A 67 8.93 -10.26 11.85
N GLU A 68 9.62 -11.22 12.44
CA GLU A 68 10.93 -11.01 13.08
C GLU A 68 11.99 -10.48 12.10
N LEU A 69 12.05 -11.05 10.89
CA LEU A 69 12.92 -10.57 9.82
C LEU A 69 12.59 -9.12 9.45
N ARG A 70 11.31 -8.77 9.31
CA ARG A 70 10.86 -7.40 9.02
C ARG A 70 11.22 -6.43 10.15
N GLN A 71 11.09 -6.82 11.42
CA GLN A 71 11.50 -5.98 12.54
C GLN A 71 13.02 -5.77 12.56
N THR A 72 13.80 -6.77 12.15
CA THR A 72 15.26 -6.69 12.15
C THR A 72 15.82 -5.90 10.95
N LYS A 73 15.27 -6.13 9.75
CA LYS A 73 15.80 -5.59 8.49
C LYS A 73 14.94 -4.47 7.90
N SER A 74 13.63 -4.67 7.80
CA SER A 74 12.74 -3.68 7.15
C SER A 74 12.53 -2.44 8.01
N ARG A 75 12.41 -2.56 9.34
CA ARG A 75 12.16 -1.42 10.22
C ARG A 75 13.23 -0.32 10.19
N PRO A 76 14.55 -0.62 10.30
CA PRO A 76 15.55 0.44 10.18
C PRO A 76 15.52 1.12 8.81
N ILE A 77 15.29 0.37 7.72
CA ILE A 77 15.13 0.95 6.38
C ILE A 77 13.94 1.91 6.33
N LEU A 78 12.82 1.55 6.96
CA LEU A 78 11.61 2.38 7.02
C LEU A 78 11.82 3.67 7.84
N GLU A 79 12.61 3.60 8.91
CA GLU A 79 13.02 4.77 9.68
C GLU A 79 13.91 5.70 8.87
N ASP A 80 14.89 5.15 8.15
CA ASP A 80 15.75 5.91 7.24
C ASP A 80 14.94 6.60 6.13
N ILE A 81 13.98 5.88 5.52
CA ILE A 81 13.05 6.44 4.54
C ILE A 81 12.29 7.63 5.16
N LYS A 82 11.73 7.47 6.36
CA LYS A 82 10.95 8.53 7.02
C LYS A 82 11.81 9.77 7.26
N ASN A 83 13.02 9.60 7.79
CA ASN A 83 13.95 10.68 8.07
C ASN A 83 14.40 11.39 6.78
N TYR A 84 14.71 10.62 5.74
CA TYR A 84 15.06 11.14 4.42
C TYR A 84 13.92 11.98 3.83
N LEU A 85 12.70 11.44 3.83
CA LEU A 85 11.52 12.12 3.27
C LEU A 85 11.17 13.40 4.05
N GLN A 86 11.26 13.39 5.38
CA GLN A 86 11.04 14.59 6.19
C GLN A 86 12.05 15.69 5.86
N THR A 87 13.30 15.32 5.60
CA THR A 87 14.37 16.26 5.22
C THR A 87 14.14 16.82 3.81
N GLU A 88 13.78 15.97 2.85
CA GLU A 88 13.57 16.40 1.47
C GLU A 88 12.26 17.17 1.27
N LYS A 89 11.23 16.90 2.08
CA LYS A 89 9.96 17.64 2.05
C LYS A 89 10.15 19.16 2.19
N LEU A 90 11.14 19.59 2.97
CA LEU A 90 11.45 21.01 3.18
C LEU A 90 12.10 21.69 1.95
N LYS A 91 12.60 20.89 1.00
CA LYS A 91 13.39 21.35 -0.15
C LYS A 91 12.60 21.32 -1.47
N VAL A 92 11.43 20.69 -1.49
CA VAL A 92 10.63 20.47 -2.71
C VAL A 92 9.36 21.32 -2.71
N LEU A 93 8.86 21.63 -3.91
CA LEU A 93 7.57 22.29 -4.06
C LEU A 93 6.44 21.28 -3.80
N PRO A 94 5.44 21.58 -2.95
CA PRO A 94 4.38 20.63 -2.60
C PRO A 94 3.59 20.08 -3.79
N LYS A 95 3.38 20.90 -4.82
CA LYS A 95 2.63 20.53 -6.04
C LYS A 95 3.49 19.97 -7.17
N SER A 96 4.77 19.71 -6.90
CA SER A 96 5.62 19.01 -7.87
C SER A 96 5.37 17.50 -7.79
N ALA A 97 5.65 16.75 -8.86
CA ALA A 97 5.49 15.30 -8.86
C ALA A 97 6.27 14.62 -7.69
N ILE A 98 7.47 15.12 -7.38
CA ILE A 98 8.25 14.62 -6.24
C ILE A 98 7.65 15.05 -4.89
N GLY A 99 7.10 16.26 -4.79
CA GLY A 99 6.39 16.74 -3.61
C GLY A 99 5.16 15.89 -3.30
N GLU A 100 4.34 15.58 -4.31
CA GLU A 100 3.18 14.70 -4.19
C GLU A 100 3.58 13.28 -3.78
N ALA A 101 4.69 12.75 -4.32
CA ALA A 101 5.22 11.44 -3.94
C ALA A 101 5.65 11.38 -2.46
N ILE A 102 6.36 12.42 -2.00
CA ILE A 102 6.80 12.56 -0.61
C ILE A 102 5.60 12.72 0.31
N ASP A 103 4.65 13.58 -0.04
CA ASP A 103 3.45 13.83 0.75
C ASP A 103 2.58 12.58 0.87
N TYR A 104 2.34 11.87 -0.24
CA TYR A 104 1.61 10.61 -0.21
C TYR A 104 2.28 9.62 0.77
N THR A 105 3.59 9.45 0.66
CA THR A 105 4.32 8.45 1.46
C THR A 105 4.34 8.82 2.94
N LEU A 106 4.51 10.10 3.28
CA LEU A 106 4.50 10.56 4.67
C LEU A 106 3.10 10.53 5.29
N SER A 107 2.07 10.94 4.56
CA SER A 107 0.67 10.90 5.04
C SER A 107 0.18 9.48 5.29
N ASN A 108 0.67 8.50 4.52
CA ASN A 108 0.31 7.09 4.65
C ASN A 108 1.35 6.27 5.43
N CYS A 109 2.28 6.93 6.13
CA CYS A 109 3.41 6.25 6.78
C CYS A 109 2.94 5.14 7.73
N GLU A 110 1.99 5.41 8.62
CA GLU A 110 1.46 4.38 9.53
C GLU A 110 0.87 3.18 8.78
N ALA A 111 0.10 3.41 7.72
CA ALA A 111 -0.46 2.35 6.91
C ALA A 111 0.62 1.53 6.20
N LEU A 112 1.65 2.18 5.66
CA LEU A 112 2.80 1.55 5.01
C LEU A 112 3.72 0.82 5.99
N LEU A 113 3.66 1.13 7.29
CA LEU A 113 4.43 0.48 8.34
C LEU A 113 3.74 -0.81 8.87
N ARG A 114 2.43 -0.96 8.71
CA ARG A 114 1.63 -2.07 9.29
C ARG A 114 2.00 -3.45 8.79
N TYR A 115 2.45 -3.60 7.53
CA TYR A 115 2.84 -4.92 7.02
C TYR A 115 4.00 -5.55 7.81
N THR A 116 4.79 -4.76 8.56
CA THR A 116 5.85 -5.31 9.42
C THR A 116 5.35 -5.81 10.77
N GLU A 117 4.15 -5.42 11.17
CA GLU A 117 3.58 -5.76 12.48
C GLU A 117 3.00 -7.17 12.48
N ASP A 118 2.49 -7.60 11.33
CA ASP A 118 1.89 -8.91 11.12
C ASP A 118 2.54 -9.60 9.91
N GLY A 119 3.04 -10.79 10.17
CA GLY A 119 3.67 -11.65 9.19
C GLY A 119 2.71 -12.40 8.30
N GLU A 120 1.39 -12.15 8.32
CA GLU A 120 0.43 -12.58 7.28
C GLU A 120 0.24 -11.51 6.21
N LEU A 121 0.48 -10.23 6.55
CA LEU A 121 0.31 -9.12 5.63
C LEU A 121 1.37 -9.12 4.52
N GLU A 122 0.92 -8.76 3.32
CA GLU A 122 1.77 -8.53 2.15
C GLU A 122 2.22 -7.06 2.11
N ILE A 123 3.42 -6.83 1.58
CA ILE A 123 3.97 -5.48 1.36
C ILE A 123 3.17 -4.68 0.30
N ASP A 124 2.48 -5.39 -0.60
CA ASP A 124 1.64 -4.83 -1.65
C ASP A 124 0.21 -5.35 -1.51
N ASN A 125 -0.79 -4.49 -1.70
CA ASN A 125 -2.21 -4.88 -1.73
C ASN A 125 -2.68 -5.35 -3.14
N ASN A 126 -1.77 -5.89 -3.94
CA ASN A 126 -2.06 -6.23 -5.33
C ASN A 126 -3.18 -7.27 -5.46
N ASN A 127 -3.29 -8.20 -4.51
CA ASN A 127 -4.31 -9.24 -4.49
C ASN A 127 -5.72 -8.67 -4.22
N GLY A 128 -5.83 -7.71 -3.29
CA GLY A 128 -7.08 -7.02 -3.02
C GLY A 128 -7.52 -6.14 -4.21
N GLU A 129 -6.60 -5.35 -4.76
CA GLU A 129 -6.88 -4.50 -5.93
C GLU A 129 -7.31 -5.31 -7.16
N ARG A 130 -6.62 -6.43 -7.45
CA ARG A 130 -6.98 -7.33 -8.56
C ARG A 130 -8.37 -7.93 -8.38
N SER A 131 -8.73 -8.31 -7.15
CA SER A 131 -10.05 -8.90 -6.84
C SER A 131 -11.19 -7.89 -7.02
N LEU A 132 -10.93 -6.61 -6.76
CA LEU A 132 -11.93 -5.53 -6.91
C LEU A 132 -12.01 -4.98 -8.35
N ARG A 133 -10.95 -5.14 -9.15
CA ARG A 133 -10.88 -4.57 -10.51
C ARG A 133 -12.06 -4.96 -11.43
N PRO A 134 -12.55 -6.21 -11.47
CA PRO A 134 -13.70 -6.57 -12.29
C PRO A 134 -14.98 -5.82 -11.89
N ILE A 135 -15.17 -5.55 -10.59
CA ILE A 135 -16.33 -4.83 -10.07
C ILE A 135 -16.25 -3.35 -10.48
N VAL A 136 -15.07 -2.72 -10.34
CA VAL A 136 -14.86 -1.31 -10.72
C VAL A 136 -15.02 -1.10 -12.23
N VAL A 137 -14.44 -1.98 -13.05
CA VAL A 137 -14.59 -1.94 -14.52
C VAL A 137 -16.03 -2.23 -14.93
N GLY A 138 -16.67 -3.23 -14.30
CA GLY A 138 -18.08 -3.56 -14.53
C GLY A 138 -19.00 -2.37 -14.24
N ARG A 139 -18.80 -1.68 -13.11
CA ARG A 139 -19.57 -0.49 -12.73
C ARG A 139 -19.46 0.64 -13.74
N ASN A 140 -18.27 0.88 -14.30
CA ASN A 140 -18.07 1.90 -15.34
C ASN A 140 -18.73 1.50 -16.67
N ASN A 141 -18.80 0.20 -17.00
CA ASN A 141 -19.46 -0.28 -18.22
C ASN A 141 -20.99 -0.36 -18.10
N TRP A 142 -21.52 -0.66 -16.90
CA TRP A 142 -22.96 -0.77 -16.66
C TRP A 142 -23.69 0.58 -16.72
N LEU A 143 -22.97 1.69 -16.54
CA LEU A 143 -23.49 3.04 -16.76
C LEU A 143 -23.84 3.33 -18.23
N PHE A 144 -23.39 2.49 -19.19
CA PHE A 144 -23.63 2.66 -20.63
C PHE A 144 -24.51 1.57 -21.24
N SER A 145 -25.36 0.91 -20.46
CA SER A 145 -26.33 -0.04 -21.03
C SER A 145 -27.35 0.71 -21.91
N PRO A 146 -27.48 0.40 -23.22
CA PRO A 146 -28.48 1.03 -24.05
C PRO A 146 -29.87 0.67 -23.51
N LYS A 147 -30.67 1.69 -23.19
CA LYS A 147 -32.09 1.48 -22.85
C LYS A 147 -32.74 0.79 -24.05
N GLN A 148 -33.34 -0.38 -23.83
CA GLN A 148 -34.13 -1.05 -24.86
C GLN A 148 -35.15 -0.07 -25.44
N PRO A 149 -35.28 0.04 -26.77
CA PRO A 149 -36.35 0.84 -27.36
C PRO A 149 -37.71 0.24 -26.98
N PRO A 150 -38.75 1.09 -26.80
CA PRO A 150 -40.08 0.61 -26.47
C PRO A 150 -40.60 -0.32 -27.59
N ARG A 151 -41.25 -1.41 -27.19
CA ARG A 151 -41.92 -2.36 -28.10
C ARG A 151 -43.15 -1.74 -28.72
#